data_AF-A0A349B5A8-F1
#
_entry.id   AF-A0A349B5A8-F1
#
_cell.length_a   1.000
_cell.length_b   1.000
_cell.length_c   1.000
_cell.angle_alpha   90.00
_cell.angle_beta   90.00
_cell.angle_gamma   90.00
#
_symmetry.space_group_name_H-M   'P 1'
#
loop_
_entity.id
_entity.type
_entity.pdbx_description
1 polymer ?
#
loop_
_entity_poly.entity_id
_entity_poly.type
_entity_poly.pdbx_seq_one_letter_code
_entity_poly.pdbx_strand_id
1 'polypeptide(L)' 'WAHLDIAGPAFSDKETTLDIKGGTGFGVRTLLALLKGWSKPR' A
#
# COMPACT_ATOMS: atom_id res chain seq x y z
N TRP A 1 10.61 13.01 -5.53
CA TRP A 1 11.06 11.79 -4.83
C TRP A 1 10.27 11.68 -3.54
N ALA A 2 9.80 10.49 -3.20
CA ALA A 2 9.04 10.24 -1.98
C ALA A 2 9.51 8.93 -1.36
N HIS A 3 9.73 8.94 -0.05
CA HIS A 3 9.93 7.74 0.76
C HIS A 3 8.64 7.49 1.54
N LEU A 4 8.18 6.24 1.55
CA LEU A 4 7.01 5.81 2.29
C LEU A 4 7.42 4.70 3.23
N ASP A 5 7.43 4.99 4.53
CA ASP A 5 7.63 3.98 5.57
C ASP A 5 6.32 3.21 5.78
N ILE A 6 6.39 1.90 5.59
CA ILE A 6 5.27 0.98 5.74
C ILE A 6 5.53 -0.09 6.81
N ALA A 7 6.59 0.04 7.62
CA ALA A 7 6.97 -0.99 8.58
C ALA A 7 5.83 -1.36 9.54
N GLY A 8 5.05 -0.38 10.00
CA GLY A 8 3.87 -0.60 10.83
C GLY A 8 2.76 -1.37 10.12
N PRO A 9 2.17 -0.85 9.03
CA PRO A 9 1.02 -1.48 8.39
C PRO A 9 1.36 -2.68 7.49
N ALA A 10 2.64 -2.99 7.23
CA ALA A 10 3.03 -4.09 6.35
C ALA A 10 2.56 -5.48 6.86
N PHE A 11 2.39 -5.64 8.18
CA PHE A 11 1.93 -6.86 8.80
C PHE A 11 0.84 -6.60 9.84
N SER A 12 -0.21 -7.43 9.83
CA SER A 12 -1.26 -7.43 10.83
C SER A 12 -1.13 -8.65 11.75
N ASP A 13 -1.27 -8.44 13.05
CA ASP A 13 -1.27 -9.50 14.06
C ASP A 13 -2.62 -10.24 14.18
N LYS A 14 -3.65 -9.65 13.58
CA LYS A 14 -5.04 -10.12 13.59
C LYS A 14 -5.66 -10.05 12.20
N GLU A 15 -6.69 -10.85 12.01
CA GLU A 15 -7.55 -10.74 10.84
C GLU A 15 -8.49 -9.54 10.97
N THR A 16 -8.77 -8.89 9.84
CA THR A 16 -9.72 -7.79 9.71
C THR A 16 -10.68 -8.07 8.55
N THR A 17 -11.67 -7.22 8.33
CA THR A 17 -12.57 -7.35 7.18
C THR A 17 -11.85 -7.26 5.83
N LEU A 18 -10.68 -6.62 5.78
CA LEU A 18 -9.95 -6.33 4.54
C LEU A 18 -8.64 -7.09 4.39
N ASP A 19 -8.10 -7.66 5.48
CA ASP A 19 -6.77 -8.26 5.52
C ASP A 19 -6.76 -9.50 6.43
N ILE A 20 -5.92 -10.47 6.09
CA ILE A 20 -5.64 -11.64 6.95
C ILE A 20 -4.58 -11.30 8.00
N LYS A 21 -4.45 -12.17 9.01
CA LYS A 21 -3.26 -12.17 9.86
C LYS A 21 -2.01 -12.45 9.01
N GLY A 22 -0.96 -11.66 9.19
CA GLY A 22 0.27 -11.74 8.39
C GLY A 22 0.44 -10.53 7.47
N GLY A 23 1.03 -10.75 6.29
CA GLY A 23 1.32 -9.67 5.35
C GLY A 23 0.04 -9.07 4.75
N THR A 24 -0.09 -7.74 4.81
CA THR A 24 -1.30 -7.00 4.38
C THR A 24 -1.22 -6.53 2.93
N GLY A 25 -0.02 -6.45 2.35
CA GLY A 25 0.18 -5.81 1.04
C GLY A 25 -0.12 -4.31 1.06
N PHE A 26 -0.01 -3.66 2.22
CA PHE A 26 -0.27 -2.23 2.37
C PHE A 26 0.54 -1.39 1.37
N GLY A 27 -0.12 -0.41 0.75
CA GLY A 27 0.48 0.48 -0.24
C GLY A 27 0.40 -0.02 -1.68
N VAL A 28 0.21 -1.32 -1.96
CA VAL A 28 0.15 -1.84 -3.35
C VAL A 28 -0.98 -1.19 -4.15
N ARG A 29 -2.21 -1.19 -3.62
CA ARG A 29 -3.37 -0.56 -4.29
C ARG A 29 -3.18 0.95 -4.47
N THR A 30 -2.53 1.62 -3.51
CA THR A 30 -2.24 3.05 -3.57
C THR A 30 -1.26 3.37 -4.70
N LEU A 31 -0.16 2.61 -4.81
CA LEU A 31 0.82 2.79 -5.89
C LEU A 31 0.20 2.49 -7.27
N LEU A 32 -0.62 1.44 -7.37
CA LEU A 32 -1.35 1.16 -8.61
C LEU A 32 -2.32 2.28 -8.97
N ALA A 33 -3.04 2.84 -8.00
CA ALA A 33 -3.94 3.97 -8.24
C ALA A 33 -3.17 5.22 -8.70
N LEU A 34 -2.03 5.50 -8.07
CA LEU A 34 -1.14 6.60 -8.47
C LEU A 34 -0.70 6.42 -9.94
N LEU A 35 -0.20 5.24 -10.31
CA LEU A 35 0.27 4.96 -11.67
C LEU A 35 -0.87 5.01 -12.69
N LYS A 36 -2.06 4.53 -12.36
CA LYS A 36 -3.25 4.63 -13.24
C LYS A 36 -3.63 6.06 -13.55
N GLY A 37 -3.48 6.97 -12.58
CA GLY A 37 -3.72 8.41 -12.76
C GLY A 37 -2.51 9.18 -13.27
N TRP A 38 -1.34 8.53 -13.42
CA TRP A 38 -0.11 9.22 -13.76
C TRP A 38 -0.07 9.53 -15.26
N SER A 39 0.10 10.81 -15.57
CA SER A 39 0.44 11.28 -16.91
C SER A 39 1.81 11.94 -16.88
N LYS A 40 2.56 11.85 -17.98
CA LYS A 40 3.87 12.48 -18.07
C LYS A 40 3.72 13.99 -17.81
N PRO A 41 4.46 14.56 -16.82
CA PRO A 41 4.48 16.01 -16.62
C PRO A 41 4.93 16.69 -17.92
N ARG A 42 4.28 17.80 -18.29
CA ARG A 42 4.70 18.63 -19.42
C ARG A 42 6.04 19.30 -19.14
#